data_AF-D8R692-F1
#
_entry.id   AF-D8R692-F1
#
_cell.length_a   1.000
_cell.length_b   1.000
_cell.length_c   1.000
_cell.angle_alpha   90.00
_cell.angle_beta   90.00
_cell.angle_gamma   90.00
#
_symmetry.space_group_name_H-M   'P 1'
#
loop_
_entity.id
_entity.type
_entity.pdbx_description
1 polymer ?
#
loop_
_entity_poly.entity_id
_entity_poly.type
_entity_poly.pdbx_seq_one_letter_code
_entity_poly.pdbx_strand_id
1 'polypeptide(L)'
;MASKAGQPHAAQGVFDGMEAMQVRPSVVGFSALVQSYAESGEVEGAQSAMKRMLDTGIQPNVVTYGGLIRAYGKRGLFDEMAKVVNTMKTVRCEPDFFVYKNVIEAYASGGLVGRMDKAFKAMRADGWIPDSDILNLLAQGYASMGMIKEMEGAQGELRRIKGWPREESVRACALAYIRHNQFYQMEGFVKSLGMKRIGGNLLWNLLLLAHAANFSMKSLQREAVNMWSARCAPDVTTFNIRALALSRMQMLWDLHVLVQHMRAESVRPDLVTYGALVDAYAIARLLPRLPEQLDELDMADTIPDVRTDPLVFQAFGRGRFHAFCDAYVRSSSTTLVNYSTLTTAYLDARRTSGTSPV
;
A
#
# COMPACT_ATOMS: atom_id res chain seq x y z
N MET A 1 -5.13 9.51 -33.22
CA MET A 1 -4.51 8.81 -32.08
C MET A 1 -3.51 9.76 -31.39
N ALA A 2 -3.99 10.68 -30.55
CA ALA A 2 -3.15 11.60 -29.77
C ALA A 2 -3.55 11.63 -28.27
N SER A 3 -4.07 10.51 -27.75
CA SER A 3 -4.20 10.31 -26.30
C SER A 3 -2.91 9.71 -25.77
N LYS A 4 -1.82 10.49 -25.78
CA LYS A 4 -0.67 10.18 -24.91
C LYS A 4 -1.06 10.69 -23.52
N ALA A 5 -1.24 9.75 -22.60
CA ALA A 5 -1.87 9.99 -21.31
C ALA A 5 -1.21 11.15 -20.54
N GLY A 6 -2.02 12.03 -19.96
CA GLY A 6 -1.58 13.10 -19.05
C GLY A 6 -0.90 14.34 -19.67
N GLN A 7 -1.05 14.59 -20.98
CA GLN A 7 -0.59 15.84 -21.62
C GLN A 7 -1.76 16.68 -22.18
N PRO A 8 -2.52 17.36 -21.30
CA PRO A 8 -3.73 18.10 -21.68
C PRO A 8 -3.45 19.24 -22.64
N HIS A 9 -2.39 20.03 -22.42
CA HIS A 9 -2.05 21.14 -23.30
C HIS A 9 -1.62 20.70 -24.71
N ALA A 10 -0.95 19.55 -24.83
CA ALA A 10 -0.61 18.99 -26.15
C ALA A 10 -1.86 18.50 -26.87
N ALA A 11 -2.77 17.81 -26.15
CA ALA A 11 -4.06 17.40 -26.70
C ALA A 11 -4.90 18.61 -27.13
N GLN A 12 -4.90 19.69 -26.34
CA GLN A 12 -5.56 20.96 -26.65
C GLN A 12 -4.97 21.59 -27.92
N GLY A 13 -3.64 21.66 -28.04
CA GLY A 13 -2.98 22.21 -29.24
C GLY A 13 -3.30 21.43 -30.52
N VAL A 14 -3.36 20.10 -30.45
CA VAL A 14 -3.81 19.26 -31.58
C VAL A 14 -5.28 19.55 -31.90
N PHE A 15 -6.12 19.68 -30.88
CA PHE A 15 -7.54 19.96 -31.02
C PHE A 15 -7.81 21.31 -31.70
N ASP A 16 -7.14 22.36 -31.23
CA ASP A 16 -7.27 23.71 -31.80
C ASP A 16 -6.66 23.78 -33.21
N GLY A 17 -5.59 23.01 -33.49
CA GLY A 17 -5.05 22.84 -34.83
C GLY A 17 -6.03 22.18 -35.80
N MET A 18 -6.78 21.16 -35.36
CA MET A 18 -7.83 20.53 -36.18
C MET A 18 -8.96 21.53 -36.51
N GLU A 19 -9.40 22.32 -35.52
CA GLU A 19 -10.41 23.36 -35.75
C GLU A 19 -9.92 24.47 -36.69
N ALA A 20 -8.65 24.89 -36.56
CA ALA A 20 -8.04 25.87 -37.45
C ALA A 20 -7.98 25.38 -38.91
N MET A 21 -7.84 24.06 -39.11
CA MET A 21 -7.94 23.41 -40.43
C MET A 21 -9.38 23.18 -40.89
N GLN A 22 -10.39 23.74 -40.20
CA GLN A 22 -11.82 23.56 -40.44
C GLN A 22 -12.30 22.09 -40.38
N VAL A 23 -11.54 21.23 -39.71
CA VAL A 23 -11.94 19.85 -39.44
C VAL A 23 -12.85 19.85 -38.21
N ARG A 24 -14.14 19.55 -38.39
CA ARG A 24 -15.09 19.48 -37.28
C ARG A 24 -14.70 18.36 -36.31
N PRO A 25 -14.40 18.68 -35.04
CA PRO A 25 -14.09 17.66 -34.05
C PRO A 25 -15.29 16.75 -33.82
N SER A 26 -15.04 15.45 -33.68
CA SER A 26 -16.08 14.46 -33.39
C SER A 26 -16.28 14.30 -31.88
N VAL A 27 -17.34 13.57 -31.49
CA VAL A 27 -17.55 13.10 -30.11
C VAL A 27 -16.29 12.45 -29.53
N VAL A 28 -15.57 11.68 -30.36
CA VAL A 28 -14.33 10.99 -29.96
C VAL A 28 -13.22 11.99 -29.66
N GLY A 29 -13.08 13.05 -30.47
CA GLY A 29 -12.10 14.10 -30.26
C GLY A 29 -12.34 14.84 -28.94
N PHE A 30 -13.57 15.28 -28.70
CA PHE A 30 -13.94 15.95 -27.45
C PHE A 30 -13.81 15.01 -26.24
N SER A 31 -14.25 13.76 -26.36
CA SER A 31 -14.11 12.76 -25.28
C SER A 31 -12.63 12.54 -24.92
N ALA A 32 -11.75 12.45 -25.91
CA ALA A 32 -10.32 12.31 -25.68
C ALA A 32 -9.70 13.54 -25.01
N LEU A 33 -10.13 14.75 -25.39
CA LEU A 33 -9.69 15.99 -24.76
C LEU A 33 -10.11 16.05 -23.28
N VAL A 34 -11.37 15.72 -22.98
CA VAL A 34 -11.88 15.64 -21.60
C VAL A 34 -11.12 14.59 -20.79
N GLN A 35 -10.85 13.41 -21.36
CA GLN A 35 -10.08 12.37 -20.68
C GLN A 35 -8.63 12.81 -20.40
N SER A 36 -7.99 13.51 -21.32
CA SER A 36 -6.63 14.04 -21.11
C SER A 36 -6.57 15.02 -19.93
N TYR A 37 -7.53 15.95 -19.85
CA TYR A 37 -7.66 16.83 -18.69
C TYR A 37 -7.99 16.06 -17.39
N ALA A 38 -8.84 15.05 -17.45
CA ALA A 38 -9.18 14.21 -16.30
C ALA A 38 -7.99 13.38 -15.79
N GLU A 39 -7.10 12.93 -16.67
CA GLU A 39 -5.88 12.23 -16.29
C GLU A 39 -4.93 13.13 -15.49
N SER A 40 -4.81 14.40 -15.89
CA SER A 40 -4.04 15.42 -15.16
C SER A 40 -4.80 16.05 -13.98
N GLY A 41 -6.07 15.70 -13.78
CA GLY A 41 -6.92 16.27 -12.73
C GLY A 41 -7.28 17.74 -12.97
N GLU A 42 -7.16 18.26 -14.19
CA GLU A 42 -7.51 19.64 -14.53
C GLU A 42 -9.02 19.78 -14.81
N VAL A 43 -9.78 20.05 -13.75
CA VAL A 43 -11.25 20.14 -13.80
C VAL A 43 -11.73 21.25 -14.73
N GLU A 44 -11.10 22.43 -14.69
CA GLU A 44 -11.49 23.59 -15.50
C GLU A 44 -11.33 23.31 -17.00
N GLY A 45 -10.23 22.66 -17.39
CA GLY A 45 -9.99 22.23 -18.77
C GLY A 45 -11.03 21.21 -19.24
N ALA A 46 -11.35 20.22 -18.39
CA ALA A 46 -12.39 19.23 -18.69
C ALA A 46 -13.79 19.86 -18.84
N GLN A 47 -14.16 20.81 -17.96
CA GLN A 47 -15.42 21.55 -18.05
C GLN A 47 -15.48 22.40 -19.33
N SER A 48 -14.39 23.10 -19.65
CA SER A 48 -14.30 23.96 -20.84
C SER A 48 -14.45 23.13 -22.13
N ALA A 49 -13.78 21.98 -22.22
CA ALA A 49 -13.92 21.06 -23.34
C ALA A 49 -15.35 20.52 -23.47
N MET A 50 -16.01 20.18 -22.37
CA MET A 50 -17.41 19.72 -22.38
C MET A 50 -18.39 20.83 -22.77
N LYS A 51 -18.15 22.06 -22.31
CA LYS A 51 -18.94 23.23 -22.72
C LYS A 51 -18.82 23.48 -24.22
N ARG A 52 -17.60 23.49 -24.76
CA ARG A 52 -17.35 23.61 -26.22
C ARG A 52 -18.06 22.51 -27.02
N MET A 53 -18.06 21.28 -26.51
CA MET A 53 -18.77 20.17 -27.13
C MET A 53 -20.28 20.44 -27.25
N LEU A 54 -20.90 20.96 -26.18
CA LEU A 54 -22.32 21.34 -26.17
C LEU A 54 -22.60 22.57 -27.07
N ASP A 55 -21.75 23.59 -27.01
CA ASP A 55 -21.88 24.82 -27.82
C ASP A 55 -21.78 24.53 -29.34
N THR A 56 -21.06 23.46 -29.71
CA THR A 56 -20.97 22.95 -31.09
C THR A 56 -22.10 21.98 -31.47
N GLY A 57 -23.08 21.78 -30.58
CA GLY A 57 -24.24 20.91 -30.79
C GLY A 57 -23.94 19.42 -30.67
N ILE A 58 -22.76 19.04 -30.18
CA ILE A 58 -22.34 17.64 -30.03
C ILE A 58 -22.74 17.16 -28.62
N GLN A 59 -23.50 16.07 -28.56
CA GLN A 59 -23.99 15.54 -27.28
C GLN A 59 -22.92 14.71 -26.55
N PRO A 60 -22.62 15.02 -25.27
CA PRO A 60 -21.73 14.21 -24.44
C PRO A 60 -22.22 12.76 -24.32
N ASN A 61 -21.28 11.82 -24.34
CA ASN A 61 -21.56 10.40 -24.13
C ASN A 61 -21.00 9.93 -22.77
N VAL A 62 -21.21 8.65 -22.45
CA VAL A 62 -20.69 7.98 -21.25
C VAL A 62 -19.19 8.24 -21.03
N VAL A 63 -18.37 8.21 -22.08
CA VAL A 63 -16.93 8.42 -21.97
C VAL A 63 -16.60 9.87 -21.60
N THR A 64 -17.35 10.83 -22.14
CA THR A 64 -17.20 12.26 -21.83
C THR A 64 -17.55 12.52 -20.37
N TYR A 65 -18.73 12.05 -19.93
CA TYR A 65 -19.17 12.19 -18.54
C TYR A 65 -18.25 11.46 -17.56
N GLY A 66 -17.81 10.24 -17.88
CA GLY A 66 -16.89 9.48 -17.05
C GLY A 66 -15.53 10.17 -16.88
N GLY A 67 -15.06 10.89 -17.90
CA GLY A 67 -13.87 11.75 -17.79
C GLY A 67 -14.08 12.90 -16.80
N LEU A 68 -15.20 13.61 -16.90
CA LEU A 68 -15.52 14.69 -15.96
C LEU A 68 -15.68 14.19 -14.51
N ILE A 69 -16.33 13.04 -14.31
CA ILE A 69 -16.46 12.35 -13.02
C ILE A 69 -15.08 12.04 -12.44
N ARG A 70 -14.18 11.47 -13.24
CA ARG A 70 -12.78 11.19 -12.85
C ARG A 70 -12.04 12.46 -12.46
N ALA A 71 -12.18 13.55 -13.22
CA ALA A 71 -11.54 14.83 -12.94
C ALA A 71 -11.98 15.39 -11.57
N TYR A 72 -13.29 15.45 -11.32
CA TYR A 72 -13.82 15.89 -10.02
C TYR A 72 -13.40 14.96 -8.87
N GLY A 73 -13.46 13.64 -9.09
CA GLY A 73 -13.07 12.63 -8.11
C GLY A 73 -11.61 12.79 -7.66
N LYS A 74 -10.68 12.96 -8.60
CA LYS A 74 -9.25 13.21 -8.30
C LYS A 74 -9.00 14.51 -7.52
N ARG A 75 -9.82 15.53 -7.71
CA ARG A 75 -9.75 16.79 -6.96
C ARG A 75 -10.49 16.77 -5.63
N GLY A 76 -11.16 15.67 -5.28
CA GLY A 76 -11.98 15.57 -4.07
C GLY A 76 -13.29 16.39 -4.13
N LEU A 77 -13.70 16.83 -5.32
CA LEU A 77 -14.93 17.61 -5.53
C LEU A 77 -16.14 16.68 -5.65
N PHE A 78 -16.41 15.94 -4.58
CA PHE A 78 -17.36 14.81 -4.58
C PHE A 78 -18.82 15.21 -4.83
N ASP A 79 -19.23 16.42 -4.45
CA ASP A 79 -20.60 16.90 -4.69
C ASP A 79 -20.81 17.25 -6.17
N GLU A 80 -19.83 17.87 -6.81
CA GLU A 80 -19.87 18.14 -8.26
C GLU A 80 -19.84 16.84 -9.06
N MET A 81 -19.00 15.88 -8.64
CA MET A 81 -18.99 14.53 -9.22
C MET A 81 -20.39 13.88 -9.15
N ALA A 82 -21.06 13.95 -8.00
CA ALA A 82 -22.40 13.39 -7.83
C ALA A 82 -23.46 14.11 -8.69
N LYS A 83 -23.34 15.44 -8.85
CA LYS A 83 -24.20 16.20 -9.77
C LYS A 83 -24.05 15.71 -11.20
N VAL A 84 -22.82 15.43 -11.68
CA VAL A 84 -22.60 14.90 -13.03
C VAL A 84 -23.28 13.54 -13.23
N VAL A 85 -23.18 12.63 -12.25
CA VAL A 85 -23.89 11.33 -12.30
C VAL A 85 -25.40 11.51 -12.37
N ASN A 86 -25.96 12.49 -11.64
CA ASN A 86 -27.38 12.80 -11.73
C ASN A 86 -27.74 13.40 -13.09
N THR A 87 -26.90 14.30 -13.64
CA THR A 87 -27.10 14.87 -14.97
C THR A 87 -27.16 13.77 -16.03
N MET A 88 -26.24 12.80 -16.00
CA MET A 88 -26.25 11.63 -16.88
C MET A 88 -27.63 10.93 -16.89
N LYS A 89 -28.19 10.66 -15.72
CA LYS A 89 -29.52 10.04 -15.57
C LYS A 89 -30.63 10.92 -16.13
N THR A 90 -30.59 12.24 -15.88
CA THR A 90 -31.61 13.18 -16.41
C THR A 90 -31.62 13.26 -17.93
N VAL A 91 -30.45 13.16 -18.57
CA VAL A 91 -30.32 13.17 -20.04
C VAL A 91 -30.43 11.77 -20.66
N ARG A 92 -30.82 10.75 -19.87
CA ARG A 92 -30.95 9.35 -20.30
C ARG A 92 -29.65 8.77 -20.89
N CYS A 93 -28.51 9.25 -20.41
CA CYS A 93 -27.20 8.67 -20.67
C CYS A 93 -26.86 7.76 -19.49
N GLU A 94 -27.19 6.48 -19.58
CA GLU A 94 -27.06 5.56 -18.45
C GLU A 94 -25.59 5.37 -18.01
N PRO A 95 -25.28 5.48 -16.70
CA PRO A 95 -23.95 5.15 -16.18
C PRO A 95 -23.59 3.69 -16.48
N ASP A 96 -22.42 3.50 -17.06
CA ASP A 96 -21.88 2.17 -17.33
C ASP A 96 -20.91 1.72 -16.22
N PHE A 97 -20.35 0.53 -16.43
CA PHE A 97 -19.29 -0.02 -15.58
C PHE A 97 -18.11 0.95 -15.37
N PHE A 98 -17.67 1.65 -16.42
CA PHE A 98 -16.56 2.61 -16.33
C PHE A 98 -16.91 3.78 -15.41
N VAL A 99 -18.10 4.35 -15.53
CA VAL A 99 -18.56 5.43 -14.65
C VAL A 99 -18.63 4.96 -13.20
N TYR A 100 -19.25 3.80 -12.93
CA TYR A 100 -19.35 3.26 -11.58
C TYR A 100 -17.98 2.99 -10.94
N LYS A 101 -17.03 2.44 -11.69
CA LYS A 101 -15.66 2.23 -11.21
C LYS A 101 -15.00 3.55 -10.77
N ASN A 102 -15.07 4.60 -11.58
CA ASN A 102 -14.48 5.90 -11.24
C ASN A 102 -15.17 6.54 -10.01
N VAL A 103 -16.49 6.43 -9.89
CA VAL A 103 -17.24 6.96 -8.73
C VAL A 103 -16.84 6.22 -7.43
N ILE A 104 -16.79 4.89 -7.47
CA ILE A 104 -16.37 4.07 -6.32
C ILE A 104 -14.92 4.39 -5.94
N GLU A 105 -14.03 4.53 -6.93
CA GLU A 105 -12.61 4.83 -6.72
C GLU A 105 -12.40 6.20 -6.07
N ALA A 106 -13.15 7.20 -6.53
CA ALA A 106 -13.14 8.54 -5.95
C ALA A 106 -13.61 8.52 -4.48
N TYR A 107 -14.75 7.87 -4.19
CA TYR A 107 -15.25 7.80 -2.81
C TYR A 107 -14.34 6.96 -1.89
N ALA A 108 -13.73 5.90 -2.41
CA ALA A 108 -12.73 5.10 -1.68
C ALA A 108 -11.52 5.96 -1.30
N SER A 109 -10.96 6.69 -2.27
CA SER A 109 -9.81 7.59 -2.05
C SER A 109 -10.14 8.76 -1.12
N GLY A 110 -11.40 9.20 -1.11
CA GLY A 110 -11.91 10.25 -0.23
C GLY A 110 -12.29 9.80 1.18
N GLY A 111 -12.21 8.50 1.51
CA GLY A 111 -12.65 8.00 2.83
C GLY A 111 -14.17 8.03 3.03
N LEU A 112 -14.97 8.16 1.97
CA LEU A 112 -16.42 8.38 2.04
C LEU A 112 -17.20 7.05 1.93
N VAL A 113 -17.06 6.17 2.93
CA VAL A 113 -17.65 4.81 2.94
C VAL A 113 -19.15 4.81 2.59
N GLY A 114 -19.94 5.70 3.21
CA GLY A 114 -21.39 5.72 2.99
C GLY A 114 -21.80 6.10 1.57
N ARG A 115 -20.98 6.91 0.88
CA ARG A 115 -21.21 7.24 -0.53
C ARG A 115 -20.71 6.13 -1.47
N MET A 116 -19.58 5.51 -1.12
CA MET A 116 -19.05 4.34 -1.82
C MET A 116 -20.07 3.18 -1.83
N ASP A 117 -20.66 2.86 -0.68
CA ASP A 117 -21.70 1.81 -0.55
C ASP A 117 -22.93 2.12 -1.39
N LYS A 118 -23.38 3.38 -1.37
CA LYS A 118 -24.53 3.81 -2.18
C LYS A 118 -24.23 3.67 -3.67
N ALA A 119 -23.03 4.04 -4.11
CA ALA A 119 -22.61 3.87 -5.50
C ALA A 119 -22.55 2.39 -5.89
N PHE A 120 -22.01 1.53 -5.03
CA PHE A 120 -21.97 0.09 -5.28
C PHE A 120 -23.36 -0.57 -5.31
N LYS A 121 -24.27 -0.15 -4.44
CA LYS A 121 -25.67 -0.60 -4.48
C LYS A 121 -26.40 -0.13 -5.73
N ALA A 122 -26.17 1.13 -6.14
CA ALA A 122 -26.74 1.68 -7.37
C ALA A 122 -26.23 0.92 -8.61
N MET A 123 -24.94 0.62 -8.68
CA MET A 123 -24.36 -0.21 -9.75
C MET A 123 -25.14 -1.52 -9.93
N ARG A 124 -25.43 -2.23 -8.82
CA ARG A 124 -26.19 -3.48 -8.86
C ARG A 124 -27.66 -3.28 -9.22
N ALA A 125 -28.29 -2.23 -8.69
CA ALA A 125 -29.67 -1.90 -9.01
C ALA A 125 -29.86 -1.59 -10.50
N ASP A 126 -28.86 -0.98 -11.12
CA ASP A 126 -28.82 -0.69 -12.56
C ASP A 126 -28.40 -1.93 -13.39
N GLY A 127 -28.25 -3.11 -12.77
CA GLY A 127 -28.04 -4.39 -13.43
C GLY A 127 -26.58 -4.78 -13.69
N TRP A 128 -25.61 -3.98 -13.23
CA TRP A 128 -24.19 -4.28 -13.43
C TRP A 128 -23.67 -5.27 -12.39
N ILE A 129 -23.00 -6.32 -12.88
CA ILE A 129 -22.32 -7.32 -12.03
C ILE A 129 -20.89 -6.82 -11.78
N PRO A 130 -20.44 -6.73 -10.51
CA PRO A 130 -19.09 -6.31 -10.21
C PRO A 130 -18.07 -7.36 -10.62
N ASP A 131 -17.02 -6.89 -11.29
CA ASP A 131 -15.92 -7.71 -11.74
C ASP A 131 -14.80 -7.76 -10.70
N SER A 132 -13.68 -8.39 -11.09
CA SER A 132 -12.50 -8.48 -10.24
C SER A 132 -11.93 -7.11 -9.87
N ASP A 133 -12.00 -6.11 -10.76
CA ASP A 133 -11.42 -4.79 -10.52
C ASP A 133 -12.20 -4.01 -9.46
N ILE A 134 -13.53 -3.97 -9.58
CA ILE A 134 -14.39 -3.26 -8.61
C ILE A 134 -14.33 -3.94 -7.25
N LEU A 135 -14.30 -5.28 -7.18
CA LEU A 135 -14.20 -5.98 -5.90
C LEU A 135 -12.84 -5.77 -5.22
N ASN A 136 -11.75 -5.72 -5.99
CA ASN A 136 -10.43 -5.35 -5.45
C ASN A 136 -10.40 -3.91 -4.90
N LEU A 137 -11.01 -2.99 -5.65
CA LEU A 137 -11.12 -1.58 -5.28
C LEU A 137 -11.96 -1.39 -4.00
N LEU A 138 -13.09 -2.09 -3.90
CA LEU A 138 -13.92 -2.08 -2.69
C LEU A 138 -13.19 -2.66 -1.49
N ALA A 139 -12.52 -3.81 -1.65
CA ALA A 139 -11.72 -4.40 -0.57
C ALA A 139 -10.64 -3.42 -0.08
N GLN A 140 -9.93 -2.75 -0.99
CA GLN A 140 -8.94 -1.73 -0.65
C GLN A 140 -9.58 -0.51 0.04
N GLY A 141 -10.72 -0.01 -0.49
CA GLY A 141 -11.46 1.11 0.08
C GLY A 141 -11.93 0.82 1.51
N TYR A 142 -12.63 -0.29 1.73
CA TYR A 142 -13.07 -0.71 3.06
C TYR A 142 -11.89 -0.92 4.01
N ALA A 143 -10.80 -1.54 3.55
CA ALA A 143 -9.60 -1.75 4.34
C ALA A 143 -8.98 -0.43 4.83
N SER A 144 -8.88 0.57 3.94
CA SER A 144 -8.34 1.88 4.29
C SER A 144 -9.15 2.61 5.36
N MET A 145 -10.45 2.31 5.43
CA MET A 145 -11.41 2.90 6.37
C MET A 145 -11.66 2.02 7.61
N GLY A 146 -10.96 0.89 7.76
CA GLY A 146 -11.12 -0.02 8.90
C GLY A 146 -12.41 -0.84 8.92
N MET A 147 -13.13 -0.91 7.80
CA MET A 147 -14.40 -1.62 7.66
C MET A 147 -14.16 -3.11 7.38
N ILE A 148 -13.74 -3.86 8.40
CA ILE A 148 -13.24 -5.24 8.26
C ILE A 148 -14.30 -6.19 7.68
N LYS A 149 -15.56 -6.10 8.13
CA LYS A 149 -16.61 -7.02 7.68
C LYS A 149 -16.95 -6.83 6.21
N GLU A 150 -17.04 -5.59 5.77
CA GLU A 150 -17.34 -5.21 4.39
C GLU A 150 -16.16 -5.55 3.47
N MET A 151 -14.93 -5.33 3.94
CA MET A 151 -13.71 -5.78 3.27
C MET A 151 -13.70 -7.30 3.05
N GLU A 152 -13.95 -8.09 4.10
CA GLU A 152 -14.04 -9.56 4.00
C GLU A 152 -15.20 -10.01 3.09
N GLY A 153 -16.31 -9.27 3.11
CA GLY A 153 -17.44 -9.46 2.19
C GLY A 153 -17.02 -9.30 0.73
N ALA A 154 -16.34 -8.20 0.39
CA ALA A 154 -15.83 -7.94 -0.96
C ALA A 154 -14.83 -9.01 -1.41
N GLN A 155 -13.93 -9.45 -0.52
CA GLN A 155 -13.00 -10.56 -0.79
C GLN A 155 -13.73 -11.90 -0.99
N GLY A 156 -14.77 -12.17 -0.19
CA GLY A 156 -15.59 -13.36 -0.32
C GLY A 156 -16.29 -13.42 -1.67
N GLU A 157 -16.83 -12.29 -2.13
CA GLU A 157 -17.39 -12.17 -3.48
C GLU A 157 -16.34 -12.34 -4.58
N LEU A 158 -15.16 -11.75 -4.40
CA LEU A 158 -14.05 -11.89 -5.35
C LEU A 158 -13.67 -13.35 -5.56
N ARG A 159 -13.61 -14.14 -4.47
CA ARG A 159 -13.38 -15.59 -4.53
C ARG A 159 -14.50 -16.34 -5.23
N ARG A 160 -15.78 -15.96 -5.03
CA ARG A 160 -16.93 -16.61 -5.69
C ARG A 160 -16.86 -16.45 -7.21
N ILE A 161 -16.45 -15.29 -7.70
CA ILE A 161 -16.25 -15.05 -9.14
C ILE A 161 -14.93 -15.64 -9.67
N LYS A 162 -14.19 -16.38 -8.84
CA LYS A 162 -12.84 -16.91 -9.13
C LYS A 162 -11.84 -15.81 -9.53
N GLY A 163 -12.08 -14.59 -9.08
CA GLY A 163 -11.17 -13.46 -9.23
C GLY A 163 -10.06 -13.51 -8.20
N TRP A 164 -9.00 -12.74 -8.45
CA TRP A 164 -7.79 -12.75 -7.63
C TRP A 164 -7.56 -11.39 -6.99
N PRO A 165 -7.17 -11.35 -5.70
CA PRO A 165 -6.74 -10.12 -5.07
C PRO A 165 -5.45 -9.60 -5.72
N ARG A 166 -5.44 -8.31 -6.06
CA ARG A 166 -4.23 -7.59 -6.48
C ARG A 166 -3.33 -7.35 -5.28
N GLU A 167 -2.04 -7.19 -5.51
CA GLU A 167 -1.04 -7.01 -4.47
C GLU A 167 -1.33 -5.80 -3.57
N GLU A 168 -1.79 -4.68 -4.15
CA GLU A 168 -2.18 -3.48 -3.41
C GLU A 168 -3.38 -3.73 -2.48
N SER A 169 -4.36 -4.51 -2.97
CA SER A 169 -5.54 -4.89 -2.19
C SER A 169 -5.15 -5.80 -1.01
N VAL A 170 -4.27 -6.79 -1.24
CA VAL A 170 -3.75 -7.67 -0.17
C VAL A 170 -3.03 -6.86 0.90
N ARG A 171 -2.14 -5.93 0.52
CA ARG A 171 -1.44 -5.06 1.48
C ARG A 171 -2.39 -4.18 2.28
N ALA A 172 -3.38 -3.57 1.62
CA ALA A 172 -4.37 -2.75 2.30
C ALA A 172 -5.16 -3.57 3.34
N CYS A 173 -5.60 -4.77 2.95
CA CYS A 173 -6.35 -5.65 3.84
C CYS A 173 -5.50 -6.13 5.03
N ALA A 174 -4.24 -6.51 4.78
CA ALA A 174 -3.30 -6.87 5.84
C ALA A 174 -3.08 -5.71 6.82
N LEU A 175 -2.89 -4.49 6.31
CA LEU A 175 -2.76 -3.29 7.14
C LEU A 175 -4.00 -3.05 8.01
N ALA A 176 -5.20 -3.26 7.46
CA ALA A 176 -6.44 -3.13 8.21
C ALA A 176 -6.50 -4.16 9.37
N TYR A 177 -6.19 -5.43 9.11
CA TYR A 177 -6.13 -6.43 10.19
C TYR A 177 -5.09 -6.06 11.27
N ILE A 178 -3.90 -5.62 10.85
CA ILE A 178 -2.82 -5.22 11.76
C ILE A 178 -3.26 -4.07 12.67
N ARG A 179 -3.84 -3.00 12.11
CA ARG A 179 -4.30 -1.82 12.87
C ARG A 179 -5.39 -2.15 13.90
N HIS A 180 -6.18 -3.19 13.63
CA HIS A 180 -7.25 -3.66 14.51
C HIS A 180 -6.84 -4.87 15.37
N ASN A 181 -5.55 -5.24 15.41
CA ASN A 181 -5.00 -6.40 16.12
C ASN A 181 -5.72 -7.74 15.79
N GLN A 182 -6.22 -7.89 14.55
CA GLN A 182 -6.95 -9.06 14.07
C GLN A 182 -6.02 -10.05 13.33
N PHE A 183 -4.93 -10.47 13.98
CA PHE A 183 -3.90 -11.31 13.34
C PHE A 183 -4.39 -12.72 12.99
N TYR A 184 -5.36 -13.27 13.72
CA TYR A 184 -5.96 -14.58 13.41
C TYR A 184 -6.77 -14.53 12.09
N GLN A 185 -7.55 -13.48 11.89
CA GLN A 185 -8.28 -13.24 10.66
C GLN A 185 -7.32 -12.99 9.49
N MET A 186 -6.23 -12.24 9.73
CA MET A 186 -5.17 -12.06 8.74
C MET A 186 -4.55 -13.39 8.31
N GLU A 187 -4.25 -14.30 9.26
CA GLU A 187 -3.75 -15.64 8.95
C GLU A 187 -4.74 -16.42 8.07
N GLY A 188 -6.02 -16.47 8.45
CA GLY A 188 -7.06 -17.14 7.68
C GLY A 188 -7.21 -16.55 6.27
N PHE A 189 -7.17 -15.22 6.17
CA PHE A 189 -7.18 -14.50 4.89
C PHE A 189 -6.01 -14.94 4.00
N VAL A 190 -4.77 -14.84 4.49
CA VAL A 190 -3.56 -15.19 3.71
C VAL A 190 -3.60 -16.64 3.26
N LYS A 191 -3.96 -17.58 4.15
CA LYS A 191 -4.08 -19.01 3.81
C LYS A 191 -5.14 -19.25 2.73
N SER A 192 -6.23 -18.48 2.74
CA SER A 192 -7.31 -18.60 1.74
C SER A 192 -6.87 -18.20 0.32
N LEU A 193 -5.81 -17.40 0.17
CA LEU A 193 -5.32 -16.94 -1.14
C LEU A 193 -4.46 -17.97 -1.87
N GLY A 194 -3.90 -18.93 -1.13
CA GLY A 194 -2.99 -19.94 -1.67
C GLY A 194 -1.57 -19.40 -1.88
N MET A 195 -0.64 -19.85 -1.04
CA MET A 195 0.74 -19.36 -0.90
C MET A 195 1.63 -19.43 -2.17
N LYS A 196 1.20 -20.13 -3.23
CA LYS A 196 1.98 -20.34 -4.46
C LYS A 196 1.61 -19.39 -5.60
N ARG A 197 0.53 -18.62 -5.48
CA ARG A 197 -0.10 -17.93 -6.63
C ARG A 197 0.16 -16.43 -6.69
N ILE A 198 0.26 -15.77 -5.54
CA ILE A 198 0.61 -14.34 -5.49
C ILE A 198 2.14 -14.29 -5.39
N GLY A 199 2.77 -13.74 -6.43
CA GLY A 199 4.22 -13.75 -6.60
C GLY A 199 4.97 -13.07 -5.45
N GLY A 200 6.18 -13.56 -5.18
CA GLY A 200 7.09 -13.00 -4.19
C GLY A 200 6.84 -13.45 -2.75
N ASN A 201 7.53 -12.79 -1.82
CA ASN A 201 7.54 -13.16 -0.41
C ASN A 201 6.39 -12.56 0.40
N LEU A 202 5.52 -11.74 -0.21
CA LEU A 202 4.48 -10.99 0.50
C LEU A 202 3.57 -11.89 1.34
N LEU A 203 2.98 -12.94 0.76
CA LEU A 203 2.06 -13.80 1.50
C LEU A 203 2.77 -14.57 2.63
N TRP A 204 3.98 -15.07 2.37
CA TRP A 204 4.78 -15.75 3.39
C TRP A 204 5.15 -14.81 4.52
N ASN A 205 5.60 -13.59 4.20
CA ASN A 205 5.94 -12.57 5.18
C ASN A 205 4.70 -12.16 5.99
N LEU A 206 3.52 -12.00 5.38
CA LEU A 206 2.27 -11.72 6.11
C LEU A 206 1.87 -12.88 7.04
N LEU A 207 2.02 -14.13 6.60
CA LEU A 207 1.73 -15.30 7.42
C LEU A 207 2.67 -15.38 8.64
N LEU A 208 3.98 -15.19 8.40
CA LEU A 208 4.97 -15.13 9.47
C LEU A 208 4.67 -13.96 10.41
N LEU A 209 4.32 -12.79 9.87
CA LEU A 209 3.97 -11.59 10.66
C LEU A 209 2.77 -11.84 11.57
N ALA A 210 1.73 -12.53 11.09
CA ALA A 210 0.56 -12.91 11.89
C ALA A 210 0.96 -13.76 13.11
N HIS A 211 1.78 -14.79 12.89
CA HIS A 211 2.24 -15.67 13.98
C HIS A 211 3.22 -14.98 14.92
N ALA A 212 4.11 -14.16 14.38
CA ALA A 212 5.11 -13.42 15.13
C ALA A 212 4.46 -12.39 16.07
N ALA A 213 3.46 -11.65 15.59
CA ALA A 213 2.69 -10.69 16.38
C ALA A 213 1.81 -11.36 17.46
N ASN A 214 1.30 -12.56 17.19
CA ASN A 214 0.56 -13.39 18.16
C ASN A 214 1.45 -14.18 19.13
N PHE A 215 2.77 -13.98 19.09
CA PHE A 215 3.74 -14.72 19.91
C PHE A 215 3.67 -16.26 19.78
N SER A 216 3.20 -16.76 18.63
CA SER A 216 3.03 -18.20 18.38
C SER A 216 4.29 -18.82 17.76
N MET A 217 5.32 -19.05 18.59
CA MET A 217 6.63 -19.49 18.08
C MET A 217 6.63 -20.83 17.35
N LYS A 218 5.88 -21.81 17.86
CA LYS A 218 5.78 -23.12 17.21
C LYS A 218 5.23 -23.00 15.79
N SER A 219 4.21 -22.15 15.60
CA SER A 219 3.64 -21.89 14.28
C SER A 219 4.57 -21.04 13.42
N LEU A 220 5.20 -20.02 13.99
CA LEU A 220 6.17 -19.17 13.28
C LEU A 220 7.32 -20.01 12.69
N GLN A 221 7.93 -20.87 13.50
CA GLN A 221 9.01 -21.75 13.06
C GLN A 221 8.53 -22.75 12.00
N ARG A 222 7.35 -23.35 12.19
CA ARG A 222 6.77 -24.30 11.24
C ARG A 222 6.51 -23.65 9.89
N GLU A 223 5.85 -22.49 9.85
CA GLU A 223 5.55 -21.82 8.59
C GLU A 223 6.80 -21.30 7.89
N ALA A 224 7.83 -20.93 8.66
CA ALA A 224 9.12 -20.62 8.08
C ALA A 224 9.69 -21.87 7.37
N VAL A 225 9.72 -23.05 8.02
CA VAL A 225 10.11 -24.33 7.36
C VAL A 225 9.27 -24.65 6.13
N ASN A 226 7.97 -24.38 6.16
CA ASN A 226 7.09 -24.56 5.02
C ASN A 226 7.45 -23.64 3.85
N MET A 227 7.85 -22.39 4.13
CA MET A 227 8.31 -21.43 3.12
C MET A 227 9.54 -21.96 2.36
N TRP A 228 10.56 -22.46 3.06
CA TRP A 228 11.74 -23.07 2.44
C TRP A 228 11.37 -24.33 1.66
N SER A 229 10.51 -25.18 2.22
CA SER A 229 10.02 -26.39 1.55
C SER A 229 9.26 -26.06 0.26
N ALA A 230 8.64 -24.88 0.19
CA ALA A 230 7.97 -24.36 -1.00
C ALA A 230 8.94 -23.70 -2.01
N ARG A 231 10.26 -23.73 -1.77
CA ARG A 231 11.30 -23.08 -2.57
C ARG A 231 11.15 -21.56 -2.70
N CYS A 232 10.57 -20.93 -1.67
CA CYS A 232 10.46 -19.49 -1.58
C CYS A 232 11.67 -18.95 -0.82
N ALA A 233 12.54 -18.21 -1.50
CA ALA A 233 13.78 -17.69 -0.91
C ALA A 233 13.46 -16.57 0.10
N PRO A 234 13.96 -16.64 1.34
CA PRO A 234 13.70 -15.63 2.35
C PRO A 234 14.34 -14.29 1.96
N ASP A 235 13.66 -13.18 2.27
CA ASP A 235 14.23 -11.84 2.13
C ASP A 235 14.51 -11.22 3.50
N VAL A 236 15.03 -9.99 3.49
CA VAL A 236 15.32 -9.23 4.71
C VAL A 236 14.08 -9.05 5.59
N THR A 237 12.89 -8.92 5.01
CA THR A 237 11.62 -8.84 5.76
C THR A 237 11.32 -10.16 6.45
N THR A 238 11.51 -11.30 5.78
CA THR A 238 11.35 -12.65 6.34
C THR A 238 12.20 -12.83 7.60
N PHE A 239 13.49 -12.46 7.52
CA PHE A 239 14.41 -12.54 8.64
C PHE A 239 14.04 -11.55 9.75
N ASN A 240 13.71 -10.30 9.42
CA ASN A 240 13.43 -9.27 10.41
C ASN A 240 12.13 -9.49 11.18
N ILE A 241 11.09 -10.07 10.57
CA ILE A 241 9.88 -10.51 11.29
C ILE A 241 10.25 -11.49 12.41
N ARG A 242 11.10 -12.47 12.09
CA ARG A 242 11.56 -13.48 13.05
C ARG A 242 12.49 -12.86 14.09
N ALA A 243 13.40 -11.98 13.67
CA ALA A 243 14.35 -11.32 14.57
C ALA A 243 13.64 -10.48 15.63
N LEU A 244 12.63 -9.71 15.24
CA LEU A 244 11.82 -8.91 16.16
C LEU A 244 11.00 -9.78 17.12
N ALA A 245 10.44 -10.91 16.65
CA ALA A 245 9.75 -11.87 17.51
C ALA A 245 10.69 -12.45 18.57
N LEU A 246 11.86 -12.96 18.15
CA LEU A 246 12.87 -13.54 19.03
C LEU A 246 13.42 -12.52 20.04
N SER A 247 13.67 -11.28 19.59
CA SER A 247 14.08 -10.16 20.43
C SER A 247 13.08 -9.90 21.56
N ARG A 248 11.78 -9.81 21.23
CA ARG A 248 10.72 -9.60 22.24
C ARG A 248 10.53 -10.76 23.20
N MET A 249 10.77 -11.98 22.73
CA MET A 249 10.68 -13.19 23.55
C MET A 249 11.96 -13.49 24.33
N GLN A 250 12.98 -12.63 24.22
CA GLN A 250 14.28 -12.78 24.90
C GLN A 250 15.02 -14.08 24.51
N MET A 251 14.83 -14.55 23.28
CA MET A 251 15.46 -15.75 22.75
C MET A 251 16.78 -15.38 22.04
N LEU A 252 17.79 -15.00 22.83
CA LEU A 252 19.03 -14.43 22.32
C LEU A 252 19.83 -15.43 21.44
N TRP A 253 19.92 -16.69 21.87
CA TRP A 253 20.63 -17.74 21.10
C TRP A 253 20.00 -17.97 19.73
N ASP A 254 18.67 -18.14 19.68
CA ASP A 254 17.94 -18.30 18.41
C ASP A 254 18.12 -17.09 17.49
N LEU A 255 18.23 -15.88 18.06
CA LEU A 255 18.49 -14.67 17.29
C LEU A 255 19.88 -14.70 16.63
N HIS A 256 20.90 -15.30 17.27
CA HIS A 256 22.23 -15.44 16.67
C HIS A 256 22.24 -16.48 15.55
N VAL A 257 21.58 -17.62 15.79
CA VAL A 257 21.38 -18.64 14.75
C VAL A 257 20.64 -18.05 13.54
N LEU A 258 19.66 -17.18 13.78
CA LEU A 258 18.94 -16.47 12.72
C LEU A 258 19.87 -15.58 11.88
N VAL A 259 20.77 -14.84 12.51
CA VAL A 259 21.77 -13.97 11.84
C VAL A 259 22.74 -14.80 11.00
N GLN A 260 23.24 -15.92 11.53
CA GLN A 260 24.10 -16.83 10.77
C GLN A 260 23.38 -17.40 9.54
N HIS A 261 22.12 -17.78 9.69
CA HIS A 261 21.30 -18.23 8.57
C HIS A 261 21.09 -17.11 7.54
N MET A 262 20.86 -15.87 7.98
CA MET A 262 20.73 -14.72 7.09
C MET A 262 21.98 -14.53 6.21
N ARG A 263 23.18 -14.72 6.78
CA ARG A 263 24.44 -14.72 6.02
C ARG A 263 24.57 -15.88 5.05
N ALA A 264 24.20 -17.09 5.48
CA ALA A 264 24.26 -18.28 4.62
C ALA A 264 23.40 -18.12 3.36
N GLU A 265 22.23 -17.47 3.49
CA GLU A 265 21.33 -17.13 2.38
C GLU A 265 21.75 -15.85 1.64
N SER A 266 22.89 -15.25 1.99
CA SER A 266 23.41 -14.00 1.40
C SER A 266 22.41 -12.83 1.47
N VAL A 267 21.55 -12.81 2.48
CA VAL A 267 20.59 -11.72 2.70
C VAL A 267 21.27 -10.62 3.50
N ARG A 268 21.50 -9.47 2.87
CA ARG A 268 22.11 -8.32 3.53
C ARG A 268 21.22 -7.83 4.70
N PRO A 269 21.74 -7.67 5.93
CA PRO A 269 21.03 -7.02 7.05
C PRO A 269 20.63 -5.57 6.75
N ASP A 270 19.64 -5.05 7.46
CA ASP A 270 19.26 -3.62 7.40
C ASP A 270 19.14 -3.03 8.82
N LEU A 271 18.67 -1.78 8.92
CA LEU A 271 18.53 -1.08 10.21
C LEU A 271 17.59 -1.79 11.18
N VAL A 272 16.60 -2.54 10.67
CA VAL A 272 15.68 -3.32 11.49
C VAL A 272 16.37 -4.54 12.08
N THR A 273 17.25 -5.19 11.32
CA THR A 273 18.07 -6.31 11.82
C THR A 273 18.96 -5.85 12.97
N TYR A 274 19.65 -4.72 12.78
CA TYR A 274 20.46 -4.09 13.83
C TYR A 274 19.63 -3.74 15.05
N GLY A 275 18.49 -3.08 14.85
CA GLY A 275 17.60 -2.70 15.94
C GLY A 275 17.09 -3.88 16.75
N ALA A 276 16.75 -5.00 16.11
CA ALA A 276 16.30 -6.21 16.79
C ALA A 276 17.39 -6.79 17.71
N LEU A 277 18.64 -6.83 17.25
CA LEU A 277 19.80 -7.28 18.03
C LEU A 277 20.13 -6.31 19.17
N VAL A 278 20.24 -5.02 18.88
CA VAL A 278 20.54 -3.98 19.87
C VAL A 278 19.49 -3.99 20.97
N ASP A 279 18.20 -4.04 20.62
CA ASP A 279 17.11 -4.09 21.59
C ASP A 279 17.12 -5.41 22.39
N ALA A 280 17.42 -6.55 21.76
CA ALA A 280 17.54 -7.84 22.46
C ALA A 280 18.67 -7.83 23.50
N TYR A 281 19.85 -7.32 23.12
CA TYR A 281 21.00 -7.17 24.00
C TYR A 281 20.78 -6.16 25.12
N ALA A 282 20.05 -5.08 24.83
CA ALA A 282 19.64 -4.10 25.84
C ALA A 282 18.70 -4.74 26.87
N ILE A 283 17.70 -5.50 26.42
CA ILE A 283 16.76 -6.21 27.31
C ILE A 283 17.48 -7.26 28.15
N ALA A 284 18.40 -8.02 27.55
CA ALA A 284 19.18 -9.05 28.23
C ALA A 284 20.28 -8.49 29.16
N ARG A 285 20.48 -7.17 29.21
CA ARG A 285 21.55 -6.49 29.97
C ARG A 285 22.97 -6.95 29.57
N LEU A 286 23.15 -7.22 28.27
CA LEU A 286 24.40 -7.72 27.70
C LEU A 286 25.06 -6.73 26.73
N LEU A 287 24.67 -5.45 26.75
CA LEU A 287 25.23 -4.40 25.86
C LEU A 287 26.76 -4.38 25.75
N PRO A 288 27.57 -4.69 26.78
CA PRO A 288 29.02 -4.74 26.63
C PRO A 288 29.53 -5.78 25.60
N ARG A 289 28.76 -6.83 25.33
CA ARG A 289 29.09 -7.88 24.33
C ARG A 289 28.53 -7.61 22.93
N LEU A 290 27.70 -6.57 22.80
CA LEU A 290 27.03 -6.24 21.54
C LEU A 290 28.00 -5.89 20.40
N PRO A 291 29.11 -5.14 20.61
CA PRO A 291 30.01 -4.77 19.50
C PRO A 291 30.54 -5.97 18.74
N GLU A 292 31.02 -7.00 19.44
CA GLU A 292 31.53 -8.24 18.84
C GLU A 292 30.50 -8.91 17.93
N GLN A 293 29.21 -8.83 18.28
CA GLN A 293 28.12 -9.43 17.52
C GLN A 293 27.67 -8.60 16.33
N LEU A 294 27.78 -7.27 16.44
CA LEU A 294 27.47 -6.36 15.34
C LEU A 294 28.58 -6.37 14.28
N ASP A 295 29.84 -6.55 14.69
CA ASP A 295 30.96 -6.72 13.76
C ASP A 295 30.73 -7.90 12.82
N GLU A 296 30.13 -8.97 13.32
CA GLU A 296 29.82 -10.10 12.47
C GLU A 296 28.86 -9.72 11.31
N LEU A 297 27.97 -8.73 11.49
CA LEU A 297 27.01 -8.32 10.44
C LEU A 297 27.69 -7.67 9.23
N ASP A 298 28.95 -7.24 9.35
CA ASP A 298 29.75 -6.60 8.29
C ASP A 298 29.05 -5.40 7.62
N MET A 299 28.46 -4.53 8.44
CA MET A 299 27.73 -3.34 7.97
C MET A 299 28.21 -2.03 8.61
N ALA A 300 29.24 -2.08 9.46
CA ALA A 300 29.67 -0.96 10.31
C ALA A 300 29.88 0.35 9.53
N ASP A 301 30.54 0.28 8.38
CA ASP A 301 30.88 1.45 7.54
C ASP A 301 29.82 1.77 6.47
N THR A 302 28.73 1.01 6.42
CA THR A 302 27.69 1.20 5.42
C THR A 302 26.65 2.23 5.87
N ILE A 303 26.02 2.90 4.89
CA ILE A 303 24.91 3.83 5.15
C ILE A 303 23.67 3.01 5.55
N PRO A 304 23.00 3.33 6.66
CA PRO A 304 21.79 2.66 7.09
C PRO A 304 20.66 2.82 6.10
N ASP A 305 19.99 1.70 5.82
CA ASP A 305 18.81 1.60 4.98
C ASP A 305 17.72 0.80 5.68
N VAL A 306 16.48 0.98 5.23
CA VAL A 306 15.32 0.21 5.70
C VAL A 306 14.67 -0.41 4.47
N ARG A 307 14.95 -1.68 4.25
CA ARG A 307 14.37 -2.47 3.15
C ARG A 307 13.20 -3.34 3.62
N THR A 308 13.10 -3.54 4.94
CA THR A 308 12.00 -4.26 5.59
C THR A 308 10.64 -3.64 5.25
N ASP A 309 9.66 -4.50 4.92
CA ASP A 309 8.30 -4.05 4.57
C ASP A 309 7.69 -3.20 5.70
N PRO A 310 7.12 -2.02 5.39
CA PRO A 310 6.51 -1.13 6.38
C PRO A 310 5.42 -1.78 7.25
N LEU A 311 4.75 -2.84 6.78
CA LEU A 311 3.75 -3.57 7.55
C LEU A 311 4.35 -4.18 8.83
N VAL A 312 5.64 -4.51 8.84
CA VAL A 312 6.33 -5.03 10.02
C VAL A 312 6.33 -3.99 11.14
N PHE A 313 6.60 -2.72 10.82
CA PHE A 313 6.52 -1.63 11.79
C PHE A 313 5.10 -1.32 12.25
N GLN A 314 4.10 -1.54 11.40
CA GLN A 314 2.70 -1.38 11.79
C GLN A 314 2.28 -2.44 12.81
N ALA A 315 2.80 -3.66 12.70
CA ALA A 315 2.48 -4.76 13.59
C ALA A 315 3.31 -4.76 14.88
N PHE A 316 4.63 -4.54 14.78
CA PHE A 316 5.50 -4.53 15.95
C PHE A 316 5.56 -3.14 16.60
N GLY A 317 5.49 -2.05 15.84
CA GLY A 317 5.92 -0.73 16.29
C GLY A 317 7.43 -0.53 16.08
N ARG A 318 7.92 0.69 16.28
CA ARG A 318 9.36 0.99 16.20
C ARG A 318 10.06 0.58 17.50
N GLY A 319 11.18 -0.12 17.38
CA GLY A 319 12.06 -0.46 18.50
C GLY A 319 12.74 0.77 19.10
N ARG A 320 13.35 0.62 20.28
CA ARG A 320 14.00 1.75 20.99
C ARG A 320 15.20 2.25 20.21
N PHE A 321 16.01 1.34 19.67
CA PHE A 321 17.12 1.70 18.79
C PHE A 321 16.65 2.43 17.53
N HIS A 322 15.63 1.93 16.84
CA HIS A 322 15.13 2.57 15.62
C HIS A 322 14.60 4.00 15.89
N ALA A 323 13.84 4.17 16.97
CA ALA A 323 13.34 5.49 17.37
C ALA A 323 14.48 6.47 17.71
N PHE A 324 15.55 5.98 18.34
CA PHE A 324 16.76 6.76 18.58
C PHE A 324 17.43 7.18 17.26
N CYS A 325 17.63 6.25 16.32
CA CYS A 325 18.24 6.55 15.03
C CYS A 325 17.46 7.63 14.25
N ASP A 326 16.13 7.54 14.23
CA ASP A 326 15.28 8.57 13.61
C ASP A 326 15.47 9.95 14.24
N ALA A 327 15.57 10.02 15.58
CA ALA A 327 15.81 11.27 16.29
C ALA A 327 17.22 11.83 16.04
N TYR A 328 18.23 10.96 16.08
CA TYR A 328 19.63 11.29 15.89
C TYR A 328 19.91 11.85 14.48
N VAL A 329 19.33 11.23 13.45
CA VAL A 329 19.46 11.68 12.06
C VAL A 329 18.81 13.05 11.86
N ARG A 330 17.68 13.34 12.53
CA ARG A 330 17.01 14.65 12.44
C ARG A 330 17.80 15.78 13.13
N SER A 331 18.52 15.46 14.20
CA SER A 331 19.33 16.45 14.94
C SER A 331 20.71 16.69 14.34
N SER A 332 21.23 15.75 13.54
CA SER A 332 22.59 15.81 12.99
C SER A 332 22.60 16.58 11.68
N SER A 333 23.22 17.77 11.66
CA SER A 333 23.15 18.69 10.51
C SER A 333 24.09 18.35 9.34
N THR A 334 25.13 17.52 9.52
CA THR A 334 26.23 17.48 8.52
C THR A 334 27.11 16.22 8.48
N THR A 335 26.85 15.17 9.24
CA THR A 335 27.75 13.99 9.27
C THR A 335 27.18 12.81 8.47
N LEU A 336 28.02 12.17 7.64
CA LEU A 336 27.72 10.87 7.07
C LEU A 336 27.47 9.88 8.23
N VAL A 337 26.22 9.45 8.41
CA VAL A 337 25.85 8.52 9.47
C VAL A 337 25.94 7.10 8.93
N ASN A 338 26.80 6.28 9.54
CA ASN A 338 26.95 4.84 9.28
C ASN A 338 26.45 4.01 10.48
N TYR A 339 26.41 2.68 10.36
CA TYR A 339 25.96 1.82 11.45
C TYR A 339 26.81 1.92 12.73
N SER A 340 28.13 2.08 12.61
CA SER A 340 29.04 2.17 13.76
C SER A 340 28.79 3.45 14.57
N THR A 341 28.60 4.59 13.89
CA THR A 341 28.30 5.88 14.52
C THR A 341 26.95 5.85 15.25
N LEU A 342 25.90 5.29 14.64
CA LEU A 342 24.58 5.14 15.30
C LEU A 342 24.65 4.26 16.54
N THR A 343 25.34 3.13 16.43
CA THR A 343 25.46 2.17 17.53
C THR A 343 26.23 2.79 18.70
N THR A 344 27.36 3.45 18.41
CA THR A 344 28.18 4.12 19.43
C THR A 344 27.39 5.23 20.12
N ALA A 345 26.73 6.09 19.35
CA ALA A 345 25.89 7.16 19.89
C ALA A 345 24.76 6.62 20.78
N TYR A 346 24.12 5.51 20.39
CA TYR A 346 23.08 4.87 21.21
C TYR A 346 23.63 4.32 22.53
N LEU A 347 24.78 3.65 22.48
CA LEU A 347 25.43 3.09 23.68
C LEU A 347 25.86 4.20 24.65
N ASP A 348 26.39 5.31 24.14
CA ASP A 348 26.80 6.45 24.96
C ASP A 348 25.59 7.19 25.57
N ALA A 349 24.51 7.36 24.81
CA ALA A 349 23.24 7.88 25.33
C ALA A 349 22.68 7.00 26.46
N ARG A 350 22.82 5.67 26.37
CA ARG A 350 22.41 4.72 27.42
C ARG A 350 23.29 4.78 28.67
N ARG A 351 24.59 5.07 28.52
CA ARG A 351 25.53 5.25 29.65
C ARG A 351 25.26 6.55 30.40
N THR A 352 25.00 7.64 29.68
CA THR A 352 24.78 8.99 30.24
C THR A 352 23.41 9.18 30.87
N SER A 353 22.38 8.50 30.37
CA SER A 353 21.00 8.64 30.88
C SER A 353 20.75 7.99 32.25
N GLY A 354 21.67 7.15 32.77
CA GLY A 354 21.56 6.58 34.13
C GLY A 354 20.29 5.75 34.41
N THR A 355 19.41 5.56 33.43
CA THR A 355 18.16 4.82 33.61
C THR A 355 18.43 3.32 33.59
N SER A 356 18.59 2.76 34.79
CA SER A 356 18.28 1.36 35.04
C SER A 356 16.79 1.13 34.74
N PRO A 357 16.40 0.22 33.83
CA PRO A 357 14.99 -0.04 33.58
C PRO A 357 14.50 -1.12 34.54
N VAL A 358 13.53 -0.73 35.39
CA VAL A 358 12.54 -1.65 35.98
C VAL A 358 11.61 -2.13 34.88
#